data_AF-A0A942UXH7-F1
#
_entry.id   AF-A0A942UXH7-F1
#
_cell.length_a   1.000
_cell.length_b   1.000
_cell.length_c   1.000
_cell.angle_alpha   90.00
_cell.angle_beta   90.00
_cell.angle_gamma   90.00
#
_symmetry.space_group_name_H-M   'P 1'
#
loop_
_entity.id
_entity.type
_entity.pdbx_description
1 polymer ?
#
loop_
_entity_poly.entity_id
_entity_poly.type
_entity_poly.pdbx_seq_one_letter_code
_entity_poly.pdbx_strand_id
1 'polypeptide(L)'
;MNYSKTTKKGFSLAEALITLLIVCLITLASIPILTKKIRQKKYEEHGLYACYWNGNTLVAKSMINNDLVDGSVIYDNEEGRYGCVFNPPPNAKNFVATIIGGGGGGAGAGARATVHKNYTEPGEYSFITPEAGNYEFLVVGGGGGGGWRDGDLANRGGAGAYGEVVHVNAVTLAKDTQIKIKVGSGGAGAGGSSSTGVAGDYSQIKREDASFKNNFDVVAAGGGGGVSYNYGGIRMGCFSRRGSIIGYNYSGSTRQYNFGCNDGEIQVSPDVNASGGFGYYLSLTYSAPMTGISKLGGAYGSIAKSYPVGAVSSKSQMEYKYNNNSTLNSYKDKFGIDFNQEIRTSEKNCANIITCRTMCNETLWQKFAYCKEYQNNYGAGGGGRGKYGNSDYRSYAASGKNGLVAIVYKPVYAGLGGQAGKVLQIAYSEMPQRTLLFPGKGGQGGDVAPSIRKILSHYKNNTQTAGLDGQSSYIKNGAEVVGGAGALKIDPANEESYSQTINSNSMPVGGNGALSDVLTAKKTGTGGLGGLQDGNNSLNGLTQSVFKDNSQLGSFNRIYGAGSGGGGGAANVSGGSSLSLGRGGNGSSGLVFIQW
;
A
#
# COMPACT_ATOMS: atom_id res chain seq x y z
N MET A 1 21.61 -88.09 7.93
CA MET A 1 21.21 -86.74 7.46
C MET A 1 21.08 -86.79 5.95
N ASN A 2 19.88 -86.52 5.45
CA ASN A 2 19.52 -86.55 4.03
C ASN A 2 20.13 -85.36 3.29
N TYR A 3 20.79 -85.61 2.16
CA TYR A 3 20.87 -84.64 1.06
C TYR A 3 20.63 -85.38 -0.27
N SER A 4 19.41 -85.19 -0.79
CA SER A 4 19.01 -85.57 -2.14
C SER A 4 19.78 -84.73 -3.15
N LYS A 5 20.54 -85.38 -4.04
CA LYS A 5 21.25 -84.74 -5.15
C LYS A 5 20.35 -84.80 -6.39
N THR A 6 19.54 -83.77 -6.60
CA THR A 6 18.73 -83.62 -7.83
C THR A 6 19.61 -83.15 -8.98
N THR A 7 19.95 -84.06 -9.88
CA THR A 7 20.56 -83.76 -11.19
C THR A 7 19.56 -82.99 -12.06
N LYS A 8 19.68 -81.66 -12.09
CA LYS A 8 18.98 -80.81 -13.08
C LYS A 8 19.67 -80.99 -14.44
N LYS A 9 18.94 -81.52 -15.42
CA LYS A 9 19.36 -81.54 -16.84
C LYS A 9 19.36 -80.10 -17.34
N GLY A 10 20.55 -79.53 -17.57
CA GLY A 10 20.70 -78.25 -18.24
C GLY A 10 20.35 -78.41 -19.73
N PHE A 11 19.50 -77.53 -20.25
CA PHE A 11 19.18 -77.48 -21.68
C PHE A 11 20.45 -77.21 -22.49
N SER A 12 20.63 -77.94 -23.60
CA SER A 12 21.76 -77.75 -24.50
C SER A 12 21.73 -76.36 -25.12
N LEU A 13 22.88 -75.73 -25.32
CA LEU A 13 23.02 -74.40 -25.94
C LEU A 13 22.34 -74.34 -27.32
N ALA A 14 22.31 -75.46 -28.05
CA ALA A 14 21.58 -75.57 -29.31
C ALA A 14 20.05 -75.49 -29.13
N GLU A 15 19.53 -76.08 -28.05
CA GLU A 15 18.10 -76.06 -27.72
C GLU A 15 17.65 -74.66 -27.28
N ALA A 16 18.50 -73.93 -26.53
CA ALA A 16 18.28 -72.53 -26.19
C ALA A 16 18.31 -71.62 -27.45
N LEU A 17 19.20 -71.90 -28.41
CA LEU A 17 19.26 -71.13 -29.66
C LEU A 17 18.05 -71.39 -30.57
N ILE A 18 17.59 -72.64 -30.66
CA ILE A 18 16.40 -72.98 -31.46
C ILE A 18 15.13 -72.36 -30.85
N THR A 19 14.98 -72.40 -29.53
CA THR A 19 13.84 -71.75 -28.85
C THR A 19 13.86 -70.23 -29.03
N LEU A 20 15.04 -69.59 -28.94
CA LEU A 20 15.18 -68.16 -29.19
C LEU A 20 14.89 -67.78 -30.65
N LEU A 21 15.32 -68.60 -31.61
CA LEU A 21 14.99 -68.44 -33.03
C LEU A 21 13.48 -68.55 -33.29
N ILE A 22 12.82 -69.54 -32.67
CA ILE A 22 11.37 -69.74 -32.81
C ILE A 22 10.61 -68.55 -32.20
N VAL A 23 11.02 -68.06 -31.04
CA VAL A 23 10.42 -66.87 -30.43
C VAL A 23 10.64 -65.62 -31.30
N CYS A 24 11.82 -65.44 -31.88
CA CYS A 24 12.10 -64.35 -32.84
C CYS A 24 11.26 -64.44 -34.12
N LEU A 25 11.03 -65.65 -34.64
CA LEU A 25 10.18 -65.85 -35.81
C LEU A 25 8.70 -65.60 -35.49
N ILE A 26 8.22 -66.01 -34.32
CA ILE A 26 6.85 -65.73 -33.87
C ILE A 26 6.66 -64.22 -33.65
N THR A 27 7.65 -63.52 -33.06
CA THR A 27 7.56 -62.06 -32.88
C THR A 27 7.59 -61.33 -34.23
N LEU A 28 8.46 -61.71 -35.17
CA LEU A 28 8.47 -61.12 -36.52
C LEU A 28 7.18 -61.41 -37.31
N ALA A 29 6.63 -62.62 -37.19
CA ALA A 29 5.39 -63.01 -37.87
C ALA A 29 4.12 -62.42 -37.22
N SER A 30 4.20 -61.97 -35.96
CA SER A 30 3.08 -61.31 -35.26
C SER A 30 3.05 -59.80 -35.43
N ILE A 31 4.15 -59.17 -35.90
CA ILE A 31 4.16 -57.74 -36.25
C ILE A 31 3.07 -57.40 -37.29
N PRO A 32 2.88 -58.13 -38.41
CA PRO A 32 1.82 -57.84 -39.37
C PRO A 32 0.40 -58.07 -38.86
N ILE A 33 0.23 -58.86 -37.78
CA ILE A 33 -1.08 -59.21 -37.19
C ILE A 33 -1.47 -58.20 -36.11
N LEU A 34 -0.50 -57.64 -35.35
CA LEU A 34 -0.72 -56.47 -34.49
C LEU A 34 -0.73 -55.14 -35.27
N THR A 35 -0.09 -55.08 -36.44
CA THR A 35 -0.32 -54.01 -37.43
C THR A 35 -1.35 -54.45 -38.45
N LYS A 36 -2.48 -55.02 -37.99
CA LYS A 36 -3.72 -54.93 -38.75
C LYS A 36 -3.82 -53.46 -39.09
N LYS A 37 -3.62 -53.12 -40.38
CA LYS A 37 -3.60 -51.76 -40.90
C LYS A 37 -4.57 -50.97 -40.05
N ILE A 38 -4.05 -50.03 -39.24
CA ILE A 38 -4.80 -48.81 -38.99
C ILE A 38 -5.14 -48.43 -40.41
N ARG A 39 -6.38 -48.71 -40.85
CA ARG A 39 -6.91 -48.09 -42.04
C ARG A 39 -6.48 -46.67 -41.80
N GLN A 40 -5.61 -46.12 -42.66
CA GLN A 40 -5.51 -44.68 -42.73
C GLN A 40 -6.97 -44.28 -42.77
N LYS A 41 -7.49 -43.76 -41.64
CA LYS A 41 -8.79 -43.13 -41.65
C LYS A 41 -8.54 -42.15 -42.77
N LYS A 42 -9.15 -42.40 -43.94
CA LYS A 42 -9.46 -41.31 -44.85
C LYS A 42 -9.93 -40.23 -43.90
N TYR A 43 -9.27 -39.08 -43.92
CA TYR A 43 -9.72 -37.92 -43.17
C TYR A 43 -11.20 -37.79 -43.51
N GLU A 44 -12.05 -38.38 -42.67
CA GLU A 44 -13.48 -38.22 -42.73
C GLU A 44 -13.64 -36.75 -42.36
N GLU A 45 -14.35 -36.02 -43.21
CA GLU A 45 -14.50 -34.59 -43.10
C GLU A 45 -15.15 -34.28 -41.74
N HIS A 46 -14.33 -34.02 -40.73
CA HIS A 46 -14.78 -33.72 -39.38
C HIS A 46 -15.38 -32.32 -39.40
N GLY A 47 -16.71 -32.26 -39.40
CA GLY A 47 -17.41 -31.00 -39.34
C GLY A 47 -17.38 -30.44 -37.92
N LEU A 48 -17.25 -29.12 -37.81
CA LEU A 48 -17.24 -28.42 -36.52
C LEU A 48 -18.30 -27.33 -36.55
N TYR A 49 -19.03 -27.15 -35.46
CA TYR A 49 -19.93 -26.03 -35.28
C TYR A 49 -19.69 -25.39 -33.92
N ALA A 50 -19.64 -24.06 -33.89
CA ALA A 50 -19.47 -23.29 -32.66
C ALA A 50 -20.52 -22.20 -32.56
N CYS A 51 -21.11 -22.09 -31.37
CA CYS A 51 -21.99 -20.99 -30.98
C CYS A 51 -21.44 -20.35 -29.70
N TYR A 52 -21.10 -19.06 -29.77
CA TYR A 52 -20.52 -18.31 -28.65
C TYR A 52 -20.80 -16.81 -28.78
N TRP A 53 -20.63 -16.07 -27.68
CA TRP A 53 -20.74 -14.61 -27.72
C TRP A 53 -19.39 -13.95 -28.02
N ASN A 54 -19.38 -13.01 -28.96
CA ASN A 54 -18.30 -12.04 -29.15
C ASN A 54 -18.81 -10.65 -28.77
N GLY A 55 -18.49 -10.21 -27.56
CA GLY A 55 -19.12 -9.02 -26.96
C GLY A 55 -20.64 -9.21 -26.86
N ASN A 56 -21.39 -8.29 -27.46
CA ASN A 56 -22.86 -8.34 -27.49
C ASN A 56 -23.43 -9.08 -28.71
N THR A 57 -22.59 -9.57 -29.61
CA THR A 57 -23.02 -10.26 -30.82
C THR A 57 -22.89 -11.77 -30.63
N LEU A 58 -23.97 -12.50 -30.86
CA LEU A 58 -23.92 -13.95 -30.90
C LEU A 58 -23.32 -14.39 -32.24
N VAL A 59 -22.32 -15.25 -32.19
CA VAL A 59 -21.57 -15.72 -33.35
C VAL A 59 -21.83 -17.21 -33.52
N ALA A 60 -22.23 -17.58 -34.74
CA ALA A 60 -22.39 -18.96 -35.19
C ALA A 60 -21.42 -19.20 -36.34
N LYS A 61 -20.55 -20.22 -36.21
CA LYS A 61 -19.59 -20.58 -37.25
C LYS A 61 -19.57 -22.08 -37.44
N SER A 62 -19.52 -22.51 -38.69
CA SER A 62 -19.35 -23.90 -39.09
C SER A 62 -18.06 -24.06 -39.89
N MET A 63 -17.37 -25.19 -39.73
CA MET A 63 -16.29 -25.60 -40.61
C MET A 63 -16.68 -26.93 -41.24
N ILE A 64 -16.84 -26.93 -42.55
CA ILE A 64 -17.17 -28.11 -43.36
C ILE A 64 -16.12 -28.16 -44.46
N ASN A 65 -15.37 -29.27 -44.56
CA ASN A 65 -14.38 -29.49 -45.63
C ASN A 65 -13.30 -28.40 -45.68
N ASN A 66 -12.89 -27.88 -44.51
CA ASN A 66 -12.01 -26.73 -44.32
C ASN A 66 -12.55 -25.36 -44.75
N ASP A 67 -13.80 -25.27 -45.22
CA ASP A 67 -14.45 -24.01 -45.51
C ASP A 67 -15.18 -23.48 -44.26
N LEU A 68 -14.86 -22.24 -43.89
CA LEU A 68 -15.52 -21.54 -42.79
C LEU A 68 -16.80 -20.89 -43.30
N VAL A 69 -17.94 -21.31 -42.75
CA VAL A 69 -19.27 -20.82 -43.14
C VAL A 69 -19.94 -20.16 -41.94
N ASP A 70 -20.65 -19.05 -42.19
CA ASP A 70 -21.48 -18.41 -41.17
C ASP A 70 -22.73 -19.25 -40.87
N GLY A 71 -22.98 -19.50 -39.59
CA GLY A 71 -24.22 -20.11 -39.13
C GLY A 71 -25.34 -19.08 -38.98
N SER A 72 -26.56 -19.55 -38.74
CA SER A 72 -27.71 -18.67 -38.49
C SER A 72 -27.96 -18.48 -37.00
N VAL A 73 -28.36 -17.25 -36.65
CA VAL A 73 -28.78 -16.85 -35.31
C VAL A 73 -30.26 -16.45 -35.38
N ILE A 74 -31.06 -16.92 -34.42
CA ILE A 74 -32.48 -16.59 -34.32
C ILE A 74 -32.83 -16.15 -32.91
N TYR A 75 -33.88 -15.34 -32.77
CA TYR A 75 -34.51 -15.08 -31.49
C TYR A 75 -35.57 -16.16 -31.24
N ASP A 76 -35.48 -16.85 -30.10
CA ASP A 76 -36.46 -17.83 -29.68
C ASP A 76 -37.42 -17.17 -28.67
N ASN A 77 -38.71 -17.13 -28.99
CA ASN A 77 -39.72 -16.45 -28.19
C ASN A 77 -40.04 -17.18 -26.88
N GLU A 78 -39.86 -18.50 -26.83
CA GLU A 78 -40.12 -19.31 -25.63
C GLU A 78 -39.00 -19.12 -24.61
N GLU A 79 -37.75 -19.09 -25.09
CA GLU A 79 -36.56 -18.86 -24.27
C GLU A 79 -36.32 -17.36 -23.98
N GLY A 80 -36.97 -16.47 -24.74
CA GLY A 80 -36.81 -15.01 -24.64
C GLY A 80 -35.39 -14.52 -24.94
N ARG A 81 -34.63 -15.24 -25.78
CA ARG A 81 -33.23 -14.92 -26.08
C ARG A 81 -32.78 -15.39 -27.45
N TYR A 82 -31.65 -14.83 -27.91
CA TYR A 82 -30.97 -15.28 -29.13
C TYR A 82 -30.21 -16.60 -28.90
N GLY A 83 -30.32 -17.49 -29.89
CA GLY A 83 -29.58 -18.75 -29.98
C GLY A 83 -29.09 -19.01 -31.41
N CYS A 84 -28.11 -19.89 -31.56
CA CYS A 84 -27.65 -20.33 -32.86
C CYS A 84 -28.43 -21.55 -33.33
N VAL A 85 -28.69 -21.65 -34.64
CA VAL A 85 -29.34 -22.79 -35.25
C VAL A 85 -28.28 -23.71 -35.84
N PHE A 86 -28.25 -24.95 -35.35
CA PHE A 86 -27.47 -26.02 -35.92
C PHE A 86 -28.35 -26.92 -36.77
N ASN A 87 -28.00 -27.04 -38.05
CA ASN A 87 -28.57 -28.00 -38.97
C ASN A 87 -27.50 -29.04 -39.28
N PRO A 88 -27.60 -30.26 -38.73
CA PRO A 88 -26.61 -31.30 -38.98
C PRO A 88 -26.55 -31.62 -40.48
N PRO A 89 -25.35 -31.76 -41.06
CA PRO A 89 -25.21 -32.11 -42.47
C PRO A 89 -25.89 -33.43 -42.81
N PRO A 90 -26.35 -33.63 -44.06
CA PRO A 90 -26.94 -34.89 -44.48
C PRO A 90 -26.00 -36.06 -44.22
N ASN A 91 -26.52 -37.14 -43.61
CA ASN A 91 -25.79 -38.37 -43.27
C ASN A 91 -24.73 -38.26 -42.16
N ALA A 92 -24.56 -37.10 -41.51
CA ALA A 92 -23.69 -36.99 -40.34
C ALA A 92 -24.27 -37.78 -39.15
N LYS A 93 -23.40 -38.52 -38.44
CA LYS A 93 -23.75 -39.33 -37.26
C LYS A 93 -22.63 -39.24 -36.23
N ASN A 94 -22.93 -39.63 -34.98
CA ASN A 94 -21.98 -39.65 -33.86
C ASN A 94 -21.45 -38.26 -33.50
N PHE A 95 -22.38 -37.36 -33.18
CA PHE A 95 -22.05 -36.01 -32.75
C PHE A 95 -21.50 -36.02 -31.33
N VAL A 96 -20.57 -35.13 -31.05
CA VAL A 96 -20.09 -34.83 -29.70
C VAL A 96 -20.32 -33.36 -29.44
N ALA A 97 -21.20 -33.04 -28.50
CA ALA A 97 -21.41 -31.69 -28.03
C ALA A 97 -20.58 -31.43 -26.77
N THR A 98 -19.77 -30.37 -26.81
CA THR A 98 -19.13 -29.78 -25.64
C THR A 98 -19.85 -28.49 -25.30
N ILE A 99 -20.42 -28.45 -24.10
CA ILE A 99 -21.19 -27.32 -23.59
C ILE A 99 -20.41 -26.74 -22.41
N ILE A 100 -20.12 -25.44 -22.48
CA ILE A 100 -19.34 -24.71 -21.50
C ILE A 100 -20.17 -23.52 -21.02
N GLY A 101 -20.47 -23.44 -19.72
CA GLY A 101 -21.16 -22.30 -19.11
C GLY A 101 -20.34 -21.02 -19.18
N GLY A 102 -20.98 -19.84 -19.14
CA GLY A 102 -20.25 -18.57 -19.06
C GLY A 102 -19.40 -18.47 -17.80
N GLY A 103 -18.23 -17.85 -17.85
CA GLY A 103 -17.41 -17.63 -16.66
C GLY A 103 -17.97 -16.52 -15.77
N GLY A 104 -17.70 -16.56 -14.47
CA GLY A 104 -18.08 -15.49 -13.54
C GLY A 104 -17.17 -14.25 -13.68
N GLY A 105 -17.70 -13.07 -13.40
CA GLY A 105 -16.92 -11.83 -13.37
C GLY A 105 -15.95 -11.78 -12.19
N GLY A 106 -14.81 -11.14 -12.38
CA GLY A 106 -13.88 -10.81 -11.29
C GLY A 106 -14.35 -9.62 -10.47
N ALA A 107 -13.85 -9.47 -9.26
CA ALA A 107 -14.22 -8.37 -8.36
C ALA A 107 -13.41 -7.10 -8.68
N GLY A 108 -14.01 -5.94 -8.48
CA GLY A 108 -13.32 -4.64 -8.54
C GLY A 108 -12.48 -4.37 -7.30
N ALA A 109 -11.52 -3.45 -7.40
CA ALA A 109 -10.69 -3.03 -6.28
C ALA A 109 -11.42 -2.05 -5.35
N GLY A 110 -10.98 -1.98 -4.09
CA GLY A 110 -11.58 -1.13 -3.06
C GLY A 110 -10.54 -0.42 -2.19
N ALA A 111 -10.96 0.65 -1.52
CA ALA A 111 -10.16 1.33 -0.51
C ALA A 111 -11.00 1.82 0.65
N ARG A 112 -10.42 1.85 1.85
CA ARG A 112 -11.08 2.34 3.07
C ARG A 112 -10.90 3.84 3.27
N ALA A 113 -11.70 4.37 4.20
CA ALA A 113 -11.45 5.66 4.80
C ALA A 113 -10.05 5.70 5.45
N THR A 114 -9.47 6.89 5.45
CA THR A 114 -8.19 7.20 6.09
C THR A 114 -8.21 6.86 7.58
N VAL A 115 -7.14 6.25 8.08
CA VAL A 115 -6.95 5.89 9.48
C VAL A 115 -5.78 6.70 10.05
N HIS A 116 -5.93 7.15 11.29
CA HIS A 116 -4.96 7.99 12.00
C HIS A 116 -4.39 7.23 13.21
N LYS A 117 -3.08 7.29 13.41
CA LYS A 117 -2.38 6.69 14.56
C LYS A 117 -1.26 7.62 15.01
N ASN A 118 -1.27 8.01 16.28
CA ASN A 118 -0.32 8.99 16.82
C ASN A 118 0.46 8.39 18.01
N TYR A 119 1.73 8.76 18.11
CA TYR A 119 2.63 8.46 19.23
C TYR A 119 3.15 9.78 19.79
N THR A 120 2.78 10.09 21.03
CA THR A 120 2.96 11.40 21.66
C THR A 120 3.84 11.35 22.91
N GLU A 121 3.95 10.17 23.52
CA GLU A 121 4.78 9.96 24.70
C GLU A 121 6.21 9.59 24.27
N PRO A 122 7.25 10.05 24.99
CA PRO A 122 8.63 9.71 24.67
C PRO A 122 8.89 8.22 24.87
N GLY A 123 9.69 7.64 23.98
CA GLY A 123 10.06 6.24 24.05
C GLY A 123 10.17 5.59 22.68
N GLU A 124 10.37 4.28 22.72
CA GLU A 124 10.46 3.44 21.53
C GLU A 124 9.19 2.60 21.37
N TYR A 125 8.69 2.53 20.15
CA TYR A 125 7.48 1.82 19.78
C TYR A 125 7.72 0.99 18.52
N SER A 126 6.89 -0.03 18.35
CA SER A 126 6.80 -0.78 17.10
C SER A 126 5.39 -0.64 16.53
N PHE A 127 5.32 -0.38 15.23
CA PHE A 127 4.08 -0.36 14.47
C PHE A 127 4.17 -1.42 13.38
N ILE A 128 3.20 -2.32 13.37
CA ILE A 128 3.03 -3.32 12.31
C ILE A 128 1.88 -2.84 11.44
N THR A 129 2.12 -2.66 10.14
CA THR A 129 1.09 -2.20 9.21
C THR A 129 -0.08 -3.21 9.17
N PRO A 130 -1.29 -2.81 9.58
CA PRO A 130 -2.39 -3.78 9.68
C PRO A 130 -2.96 -4.18 8.32
N GLU A 131 -2.79 -3.33 7.31
CA GLU A 131 -3.35 -3.51 5.96
C GLU A 131 -2.36 -2.94 4.92
N ALA A 132 -2.36 -3.50 3.72
CA ALA A 132 -1.59 -2.92 2.62
C ALA A 132 -2.21 -1.59 2.16
N GLY A 133 -1.38 -0.61 1.81
CA GLY A 133 -1.86 0.68 1.37
C GLY A 133 -0.82 1.79 1.42
N ASN A 134 -1.31 3.03 1.38
CA ASN A 134 -0.46 4.21 1.46
C ASN A 134 -0.35 4.70 2.88
N TYR A 135 0.87 4.97 3.30
CA TYR A 135 1.20 5.51 4.59
C TYR A 135 1.89 6.86 4.42
N GLU A 136 1.42 7.86 5.16
CA GLU A 136 2.06 9.16 5.32
C GLU A 136 2.51 9.31 6.77
N PHE A 137 3.63 9.98 6.97
CA PHE A 137 4.24 10.14 8.29
C PHE A 137 4.52 11.61 8.57
N LEU A 138 4.19 12.07 9.76
CA LEU A 138 4.63 13.35 10.31
C LEU A 138 5.48 13.05 11.54
N VAL A 139 6.74 13.46 11.48
CA VAL A 139 7.73 13.24 12.54
C VAL A 139 8.14 14.59 13.08
N VAL A 140 8.02 14.79 14.39
CA VAL A 140 8.32 16.04 15.09
C VAL A 140 9.30 15.72 16.22
N GLY A 141 10.46 16.38 16.25
CA GLY A 141 11.42 16.25 17.34
C GLY A 141 10.92 16.89 18.64
N GLY A 142 11.48 16.50 19.79
CA GLY A 142 11.19 17.16 21.06
C GLY A 142 11.71 18.60 21.09
N GLY A 143 10.99 19.52 21.71
CA GLY A 143 11.43 20.91 21.88
C GLY A 143 12.48 21.05 22.97
N GLY A 144 13.37 22.03 22.87
CA GLY A 144 14.37 22.32 23.90
C GLY A 144 13.77 23.00 25.14
N GLY A 145 14.38 22.81 26.31
CA GLY A 145 13.96 23.49 27.53
C GLY A 145 14.42 24.95 27.60
N GLY A 146 13.73 25.78 28.36
CA GLY A 146 14.11 27.19 28.57
C GLY A 146 15.32 27.36 29.48
N GLY A 147 16.08 28.44 29.29
CA GLY A 147 17.19 28.84 30.15
C GLY A 147 16.75 29.65 31.38
N TRP A 148 17.59 29.71 32.41
CA TRP A 148 17.34 30.51 33.62
C TRP A 148 18.53 31.42 33.94
N ARG A 149 18.25 32.70 34.18
CA ARG A 149 19.13 33.55 34.99
C ARG A 149 18.43 34.26 36.16
N ASP A 150 19.07 34.24 37.33
CA ASP A 150 18.64 34.96 38.53
C ASP A 150 19.62 36.10 38.86
N GLY A 151 19.12 37.23 39.38
CA GLY A 151 19.92 38.39 39.82
C GLY A 151 19.32 39.77 39.49
N ASP A 152 19.90 40.83 40.05
CA ASP A 152 19.41 42.20 39.92
C ASP A 152 19.58 42.80 38.51
N LEU A 153 18.56 43.58 38.12
CA LEU A 153 18.45 44.43 36.94
C LEU A 153 19.20 43.94 35.70
N ALA A 154 18.45 43.23 34.83
CA ALA A 154 18.76 42.88 33.44
C ALA A 154 19.30 41.47 33.14
N ASN A 155 19.00 40.48 33.98
CA ASN A 155 19.25 39.07 33.71
C ASN A 155 18.14 38.43 32.86
N ARG A 156 18.50 37.72 31.78
CA ARG A 156 17.55 37.10 30.84
C ARG A 156 17.85 35.62 30.60
N GLY A 157 16.83 34.78 30.71
CA GLY A 157 16.81 33.41 30.20
C GLY A 157 16.09 33.35 28.85
N GLY A 158 16.69 32.69 27.86
CA GLY A 158 16.10 32.49 26.54
C GLY A 158 15.16 31.29 26.51
N ALA A 159 14.15 31.34 25.63
CA ALA A 159 13.32 30.19 25.34
C ALA A 159 14.14 29.11 24.59
N GLY A 160 13.76 27.84 24.79
CA GLY A 160 14.24 26.75 23.96
C GLY A 160 13.69 26.85 22.54
N ALA A 161 14.42 26.27 21.59
CA ALA A 161 13.95 26.13 20.22
C ALA A 161 12.92 25.00 20.12
N TYR A 162 12.01 25.10 19.15
CA TYR A 162 11.13 23.98 18.82
C TYR A 162 11.88 22.87 18.08
N GLY A 163 11.34 21.65 18.12
CA GLY A 163 11.86 20.50 17.38
C GLY A 163 11.55 20.56 15.88
N GLU A 164 12.38 19.89 15.09
CA GLU A 164 12.23 19.80 13.64
C GLU A 164 10.93 19.09 13.26
N VAL A 165 10.37 19.43 12.10
CA VAL A 165 9.18 18.79 11.52
C VAL A 165 9.54 18.19 10.18
N VAL A 166 9.33 16.89 10.02
CA VAL A 166 9.54 16.17 8.77
C VAL A 166 8.24 15.51 8.36
N HIS A 167 7.77 15.81 7.16
CA HIS A 167 6.61 15.16 6.55
C HIS A 167 7.07 14.25 5.41
N VAL A 168 6.71 12.99 5.52
CA VAL A 168 6.95 11.97 4.49
C VAL A 168 5.65 11.81 3.71
N ASN A 169 5.70 12.16 2.43
CA ASN A 169 4.62 11.91 1.48
C ASN A 169 4.34 10.40 1.32
N ALA A 170 3.22 10.06 0.70
CA ALA A 170 2.71 8.69 0.63
C ALA A 170 3.77 7.64 0.22
N VAL A 171 4.00 6.68 1.12
CA VAL A 171 4.81 5.47 0.90
C VAL A 171 3.88 4.27 0.86
N THR A 172 3.99 3.44 -0.18
CA THR A 172 3.29 2.17 -0.23
C THR A 172 3.96 1.14 0.67
N LEU A 173 3.18 0.54 1.56
CA LEU A 173 3.62 -0.54 2.43
C LEU A 173 2.65 -1.74 2.33
N ALA A 174 3.22 -2.93 2.36
CA ALA A 174 2.47 -4.18 2.49
C ALA A 174 1.90 -4.30 3.91
N LYS A 175 0.92 -5.20 4.09
CA LYS A 175 0.51 -5.67 5.41
C LYS A 175 1.70 -6.33 6.12
N ASP A 176 1.69 -6.28 7.46
CA ASP A 176 2.69 -6.87 8.35
C ASP A 176 4.12 -6.32 8.21
N THR A 177 4.25 -5.13 7.58
CA THR A 177 5.52 -4.39 7.53
C THR A 177 5.83 -3.83 8.92
N GLN A 178 6.98 -4.19 9.46
CA GLN A 178 7.47 -3.67 10.74
C GLN A 178 8.10 -2.29 10.58
N ILE A 179 7.69 -1.37 11.45
CA ILE A 179 8.20 0.00 11.54
C ILE A 179 8.60 0.26 12.99
N LYS A 180 9.87 0.66 13.18
CA LYS A 180 10.39 1.15 14.46
C LYS A 180 10.12 2.64 14.57
N ILE A 181 9.64 3.07 15.72
CA ILE A 181 9.27 4.46 16.00
C ILE A 181 9.98 4.88 17.28
N LYS A 182 10.58 6.08 17.26
CA LYS A 182 11.08 6.75 18.46
C LYS A 182 10.42 8.13 18.55
N VAL A 183 9.87 8.44 19.70
CA VAL A 183 9.38 9.79 20.02
C VAL A 183 10.39 10.43 20.97
N GLY A 184 10.92 11.59 20.57
CA GLY A 184 11.88 12.35 21.37
C GLY A 184 11.23 13.06 22.56
N SER A 185 11.86 13.02 23.73
CA SER A 185 11.45 13.83 24.87
C SER A 185 11.76 15.30 24.70
N GLY A 186 10.93 16.14 25.30
CA GLY A 186 11.23 17.55 25.46
C GLY A 186 12.42 17.76 26.41
N GLY A 187 13.27 18.74 26.11
CA GLY A 187 14.41 19.10 26.94
C GLY A 187 13.98 19.72 28.26
N ALA A 188 14.66 19.35 29.35
CA ALA A 188 14.41 19.92 30.66
C ALA A 188 14.70 21.43 30.69
N GLY A 189 13.82 22.19 31.35
CA GLY A 189 14.09 23.58 31.71
C GLY A 189 15.28 23.66 32.66
N ALA A 190 16.01 24.78 32.61
CA ALA A 190 17.19 24.96 33.42
C ALA A 190 16.88 25.03 34.93
N GLY A 191 17.69 24.37 35.76
CA GLY A 191 17.59 24.40 37.22
C GLY A 191 18.76 25.15 37.84
N GLY A 192 18.47 26.31 38.46
CA GLY A 192 19.47 27.10 39.19
C GLY A 192 19.90 28.41 38.51
N SER A 193 20.57 29.26 39.28
CA SER A 193 20.95 30.61 38.88
C SER A 193 22.06 30.61 37.83
N SER A 194 21.75 31.02 36.59
CA SER A 194 22.67 31.06 35.43
C SER A 194 22.90 29.71 34.75
N SER A 195 21.81 29.01 34.41
CA SER A 195 21.83 27.69 33.78
C SER A 195 21.17 27.69 32.39
N THR A 196 21.66 26.84 31.49
CA THR A 196 21.10 26.61 30.15
C THR A 196 20.03 25.54 30.20
N GLY A 197 19.01 25.67 29.36
CA GLY A 197 18.07 24.57 29.12
C GLY A 197 18.74 23.38 28.44
N VAL A 198 18.16 22.20 28.62
CA VAL A 198 18.59 20.96 27.96
C VAL A 198 17.98 20.91 26.56
N ALA A 199 18.70 20.31 25.60
CA ALA A 199 18.17 20.05 24.27
C ALA A 199 17.01 19.03 24.33
N GLY A 200 16.08 19.13 23.39
CA GLY A 200 15.13 18.05 23.12
C GLY A 200 15.80 16.90 22.39
N ASP A 201 15.21 15.70 22.52
CA ASP A 201 15.64 14.53 21.79
C ASP A 201 14.99 14.46 20.40
N TYR A 202 15.65 13.75 19.49
CA TYR A 202 15.13 13.51 18.15
C TYR A 202 13.98 12.50 18.18
N SER A 203 13.07 12.64 17.21
CA SER A 203 12.08 11.62 16.87
C SER A 203 12.49 10.92 15.57
N GLN A 204 12.11 9.66 15.43
CA GLN A 204 12.51 8.84 14.29
C GLN A 204 11.43 7.85 13.90
N ILE A 205 11.34 7.58 12.60
CA ILE A 205 10.65 6.43 12.06
C ILE A 205 11.61 5.69 11.13
N LYS A 206 11.75 4.38 11.35
CA LYS A 206 12.74 3.57 10.66
C LYS A 206 12.13 2.23 10.25
N ARG A 207 12.38 1.85 8.99
CA ARG A 207 12.27 0.48 8.51
C ARG A 207 13.69 -0.07 8.38
N GLU A 208 13.90 -1.32 8.78
CA GLU A 208 15.18 -2.02 8.59
C GLU A 208 14.90 -3.27 7.75
N ASP A 209 14.86 -3.11 6.44
CA ASP A 209 14.87 -4.26 5.54
C ASP A 209 15.71 -3.95 4.30
N ALA A 210 16.86 -4.61 4.19
CA ALA A 210 17.82 -4.44 3.10
C ALA A 210 17.28 -4.94 1.74
N SER A 211 16.17 -5.66 1.74
CA SER A 211 15.61 -6.38 0.59
C SER A 211 14.57 -5.57 -0.21
N PHE A 212 14.08 -4.44 0.32
CA PHE A 212 12.95 -3.69 -0.25
C PHE A 212 13.34 -2.31 -0.78
N LYS A 213 12.76 -1.93 -1.94
CA LYS A 213 12.93 -0.60 -2.57
C LYS A 213 12.43 0.58 -1.72
N ASN A 214 11.62 0.34 -0.69
CA ASN A 214 11.00 1.35 0.17
C ASN A 214 11.60 1.37 1.59
N ASN A 215 12.90 1.09 1.73
CA ASN A 215 13.56 1.28 3.01
C ASN A 215 13.63 2.79 3.32
N PHE A 216 13.35 3.16 4.57
CA PHE A 216 13.40 4.55 4.99
C PHE A 216 13.88 4.67 6.43
N ASP A 217 14.67 5.71 6.64
CA ASP A 217 15.08 6.19 7.94
C ASP A 217 14.79 7.69 7.92
N VAL A 218 13.88 8.13 8.78
CA VAL A 218 13.42 9.52 8.81
C VAL A 218 13.58 10.00 10.23
N VAL A 219 14.42 11.01 10.40
CA VAL A 219 14.78 11.59 11.70
C VAL A 219 14.39 13.06 11.69
N ALA A 220 13.68 13.50 12.73
CA ALA A 220 13.44 14.91 13.03
C ALA A 220 14.24 15.28 14.28
N ALA A 221 15.19 16.20 14.13
CA ALA A 221 16.07 16.62 15.22
C ALA A 221 15.31 17.32 16.36
N GLY A 222 15.83 17.20 17.58
CA GLY A 222 15.31 17.93 18.73
C GLY A 222 15.70 19.41 18.71
N GLY A 223 14.90 20.23 19.39
CA GLY A 223 15.14 21.65 19.54
C GLY A 223 16.27 21.94 20.54
N GLY A 224 17.09 22.94 20.24
CA GLY A 224 18.16 23.37 21.14
C GLY A 224 17.65 24.00 22.44
N GLY A 225 18.40 23.80 23.53
CA GLY A 225 18.10 24.38 24.84
C GLY A 225 18.28 25.90 24.88
N GLY A 226 17.51 26.58 25.72
CA GLY A 226 17.53 28.02 25.89
C GLY A 226 18.75 28.53 26.66
N VAL A 227 19.20 29.74 26.30
CA VAL A 227 20.43 30.36 26.83
C VAL A 227 20.21 31.10 28.15
N SER A 228 21.31 31.50 28.81
CA SER A 228 21.28 32.39 29.98
C SER A 228 22.28 33.55 29.82
N TYR A 229 21.86 34.82 29.93
CA TYR A 229 22.75 35.99 29.80
C TYR A 229 22.37 37.19 30.69
N ASN A 230 23.36 38.04 31.01
CA ASN A 230 23.23 39.25 31.81
C ASN A 230 23.43 40.48 30.92
N TYR A 231 22.48 41.41 31.00
CA TYR A 231 22.44 42.67 30.26
C TYR A 231 22.64 43.86 31.21
N GLY A 232 23.70 43.88 32.03
CA GLY A 232 24.02 45.03 32.87
C GLY A 232 24.12 46.32 32.04
N GLY A 233 23.43 47.39 32.46
CA GLY A 233 23.16 48.58 31.65
C GLY A 233 24.41 49.28 31.09
N ILE A 234 24.44 49.50 29.77
CA ILE A 234 25.55 50.19 29.09
C ILE A 234 24.98 51.17 28.05
N ARG A 235 25.45 52.43 28.09
CA ARG A 235 25.33 53.37 26.96
C ARG A 235 26.02 52.75 25.75
N MET A 236 25.27 52.59 24.67
CA MET A 236 25.64 51.97 23.40
C MET A 236 27.09 52.29 22.97
N GLY A 237 27.95 51.29 23.04
CA GLY A 237 29.35 51.34 22.64
C GLY A 237 30.05 50.04 23.02
N CYS A 238 29.57 48.92 22.48
CA CYS A 238 30.16 47.57 22.56
C CYS A 238 30.69 47.09 23.94
N PHE A 239 29.84 46.40 24.71
CA PHE A 239 30.20 45.47 25.81
C PHE A 239 31.29 45.91 26.80
N SER A 240 31.21 47.14 27.31
CA SER A 240 32.13 47.58 28.35
C SER A 240 31.66 47.17 29.75
N ARG A 241 32.23 46.03 30.19
CA ARG A 241 32.46 45.54 31.58
C ARG A 241 31.39 44.63 32.22
N ARG A 242 31.67 43.32 32.11
CA ARG A 242 31.13 42.16 32.88
C ARG A 242 29.74 41.61 32.50
N GLY A 243 29.51 41.29 31.22
CA GLY A 243 28.41 40.42 30.79
C GLY A 243 28.91 39.03 30.38
N SER A 244 28.51 37.96 31.08
CA SER A 244 28.71 36.57 30.64
C SER A 244 27.46 36.06 29.93
N ILE A 245 27.61 35.40 28.79
CA ILE A 245 26.56 34.65 28.09
C ILE A 245 26.93 33.17 28.19
N ILE A 246 26.00 32.34 28.65
CA ILE A 246 26.22 30.91 28.86
C ILE A 246 25.24 30.12 27.96
N GLY A 247 25.83 29.48 26.94
CA GLY A 247 25.44 28.21 26.28
C GLY A 247 24.43 28.20 25.12
N TYR A 248 24.49 27.10 24.35
CA TYR A 248 23.42 26.38 23.62
C TYR A 248 23.76 24.89 23.70
N ASN A 249 22.77 24.02 23.92
CA ASN A 249 22.93 22.56 23.78
C ASN A 249 22.09 22.09 22.59
N TYR A 250 22.67 21.33 21.66
CA TYR A 250 22.02 20.74 20.48
C TYR A 250 22.21 19.22 20.46
N SER A 251 21.24 18.48 19.95
CA SER A 251 21.33 17.03 19.70
C SER A 251 21.80 16.76 18.26
N GLY A 252 23.11 16.97 17.99
CA GLY A 252 23.74 16.72 16.69
C GLY A 252 25.11 17.44 16.57
N SER A 253 26.01 16.98 15.71
CA SER A 253 27.47 17.29 15.73
C SER A 253 27.84 18.76 16.01
N THR A 254 28.77 18.95 16.94
CA THR A 254 29.29 20.22 17.48
C THR A 254 30.09 21.06 16.49
N ARG A 255 29.76 22.36 16.38
CA ARG A 255 30.76 23.43 16.17
C ARG A 255 30.49 24.60 17.11
N GLN A 256 31.51 24.97 17.88
CA GLN A 256 31.52 26.16 18.72
C GLN A 256 31.97 27.35 17.86
N TYR A 257 31.35 28.52 18.02
CA TYR A 257 31.76 29.76 17.34
C TYR A 257 32.22 30.78 18.38
N ASN A 258 33.38 31.40 18.15
CA ASN A 258 33.89 32.50 18.96
C ASN A 258 33.35 33.82 18.41
N PHE A 259 32.90 34.72 19.29
CA PHE A 259 32.47 36.06 18.92
C PHE A 259 33.43 37.07 19.52
N GLY A 260 33.99 37.93 18.66
CA GLY A 260 34.81 39.07 19.06
C GLY A 260 34.20 40.36 18.51
N CYS A 261 34.37 41.47 19.25
CA CYS A 261 34.09 42.81 18.75
C CYS A 261 35.41 43.42 18.25
N ASN A 262 35.42 43.88 17.00
CA ASN A 262 36.35 44.90 16.52
C ASN A 262 35.51 46.04 15.94
N ASP A 263 35.80 47.27 16.35
CA ASP A 263 35.27 48.52 15.77
C ASP A 263 33.75 48.59 15.53
N GLY A 264 32.95 48.06 16.45
CA GLY A 264 31.50 48.24 16.40
C GLY A 264 30.73 47.23 15.55
N GLU A 265 31.40 46.32 14.85
CA GLU A 265 30.77 45.21 14.13
C GLU A 265 30.98 43.86 14.84
N ILE A 266 29.96 43.00 14.76
CA ILE A 266 30.01 41.62 15.26
C ILE A 266 30.73 40.77 14.20
N GLN A 267 31.92 40.27 14.49
CA GLN A 267 32.60 39.32 13.60
C GLN A 267 32.34 37.88 14.04
N VAL A 268 32.01 37.02 13.06
CA VAL A 268 31.81 35.57 13.20
C VAL A 268 32.99 34.88 12.53
N SER A 269 33.80 34.12 13.27
CA SER A 269 34.87 33.30 12.67
C SER A 269 34.77 31.83 13.05
N PRO A 270 34.91 30.90 12.09
CA PRO A 270 35.16 29.50 12.37
C PRO A 270 36.60 29.31 12.85
N ASP A 271 36.80 28.50 13.90
CA ASP A 271 38.07 28.24 14.60
C ASP A 271 39.36 28.50 13.80
N VAL A 272 40.18 29.43 14.31
CA VAL A 272 41.64 29.39 14.13
C VAL A 272 42.30 29.93 15.39
N ASN A 273 43.15 29.09 15.98
CA ASN A 273 44.10 29.37 17.06
C ASN A 273 44.45 30.87 17.23
N ALA A 274 43.89 31.52 18.25
CA ALA A 274 44.36 32.82 18.72
C ALA A 274 44.75 32.69 20.19
N SER A 275 46.01 32.29 20.41
CA SER A 275 46.70 32.43 21.68
C SER A 275 46.74 33.91 22.08
N GLY A 276 46.02 34.26 23.17
CA GLY A 276 46.17 35.54 23.87
C GLY A 276 45.07 36.58 23.59
N GLY A 277 43.84 36.34 24.05
CA GLY A 277 42.78 37.36 24.06
C GLY A 277 41.50 36.85 24.74
N PHE A 278 40.95 37.61 25.69
CA PHE A 278 39.74 37.23 26.45
C PHE A 278 38.50 37.25 25.55
N GLY A 279 38.03 36.06 25.14
CA GLY A 279 36.84 35.89 24.28
C GLY A 279 35.52 35.92 25.04
N TYR A 280 34.51 36.58 24.47
CA TYR A 280 33.14 36.63 25.00
C TYR A 280 32.24 35.75 24.13
N TYR A 281 31.57 34.76 24.75
CA TYR A 281 30.78 33.75 24.04
C TYR A 281 29.34 34.21 23.78
N LEU A 282 29.09 35.00 22.72
CA LEU A 282 27.78 34.91 22.08
C LEU A 282 27.75 33.55 21.35
N SER A 283 26.61 32.89 21.20
CA SER A 283 26.51 31.74 20.31
C SER A 283 25.34 32.06 19.38
N LEU A 284 25.62 32.67 18.23
CA LEU A 284 24.72 32.51 17.09
C LEU A 284 25.07 31.17 16.49
N THR A 285 24.31 30.14 16.89
CA THR A 285 24.46 28.83 16.30
C THR A 285 23.88 28.89 14.88
N TYR A 286 24.77 29.08 13.90
CA TYR A 286 24.54 28.52 12.57
C TYR A 286 24.64 27.01 12.77
N SER A 287 23.51 26.34 13.01
CA SER A 287 23.51 24.89 13.00
C SER A 287 23.77 24.49 11.54
N ALA A 288 24.93 23.89 11.27
CA ALA A 288 25.06 23.07 10.09
C ALA A 288 23.85 22.11 10.12
N PRO A 289 23.03 22.07 9.05
CA PRO A 289 21.90 21.15 9.04
C PRO A 289 22.47 19.77 9.34
N MET A 290 22.03 19.11 10.42
CA MET A 290 21.75 17.71 10.22
C MET A 290 20.72 17.73 9.12
N THR A 291 21.19 17.49 7.89
CA THR A 291 20.32 17.16 6.79
C THR A 291 19.43 16.09 7.37
N GLY A 292 18.13 16.37 7.55
CA GLY A 292 17.17 15.32 7.78
C GLY A 292 17.43 14.31 6.68
N ILE A 293 18.07 13.18 7.04
CA ILE A 293 18.50 12.21 6.05
C ILE A 293 17.24 11.45 5.71
N SER A 294 16.40 11.97 4.82
CA SER A 294 15.41 11.13 4.17
C SER A 294 16.14 10.34 3.09
N LYS A 295 16.77 9.23 3.45
CA LYS A 295 17.20 8.21 2.47
C LYS A 295 15.96 7.45 2.02
N LEU A 296 15.10 8.11 1.25
CA LEU A 296 13.97 7.50 0.57
C LEU A 296 14.46 7.04 -0.81
N GLY A 297 14.54 5.73 -1.02
CA GLY A 297 14.75 5.15 -2.34
C GLY A 297 13.56 5.44 -3.26
N GLY A 298 13.55 6.62 -3.90
CA GLY A 298 12.65 6.92 -5.02
C GLY A 298 11.29 7.57 -4.71
N ALA A 299 11.02 8.03 -3.49
CA ALA A 299 9.78 8.76 -3.17
C ALA A 299 10.05 10.26 -2.93
N TYR A 300 9.30 11.12 -3.62
CA TYR A 300 9.32 12.58 -3.51
C TYR A 300 8.73 13.03 -2.15
N GLY A 301 9.51 12.94 -1.08
CA GLY A 301 9.22 13.61 0.18
C GLY A 301 9.52 15.10 0.07
N SER A 302 8.57 15.97 0.41
CA SER A 302 8.87 17.37 0.65
C SER A 302 9.57 17.46 2.01
N ILE A 303 10.90 17.52 2.00
CA ILE A 303 11.63 18.05 3.15
C ILE A 303 11.20 19.51 3.24
N ALA A 304 10.31 19.84 4.16
CA ALA A 304 10.25 21.20 4.67
C ALA A 304 11.60 21.41 5.34
N LYS A 305 12.58 21.90 4.58
CA LYS A 305 13.92 22.20 5.09
C LYS A 305 13.72 23.07 6.31
N SER A 306 14.30 22.62 7.42
CA SER A 306 14.37 23.37 8.66
C SER A 306 14.87 24.76 8.31
N TYR A 307 13.99 25.76 8.38
CA TYR A 307 14.47 27.12 8.53
C TYR A 307 14.90 27.24 9.99
N PRO A 308 16.20 27.47 10.25
CA PRO A 308 16.68 27.71 11.59
C PRO A 308 16.04 29.01 12.06
N VAL A 309 15.07 28.92 12.97
CA VAL A 309 14.68 30.07 13.76
C VAL A 309 15.45 29.93 15.06
N GLY A 310 16.64 30.54 15.05
CA GLY A 310 17.45 30.75 16.23
C GLY A 310 16.67 31.50 17.31
N ALA A 311 17.23 31.46 18.53
CA ALA A 311 16.61 31.97 19.74
C ALA A 311 15.84 33.27 19.52
N VAL A 312 14.57 33.24 19.95
CA VAL A 312 13.69 34.37 19.78
C VAL A 312 14.25 35.57 20.52
N SER A 313 14.27 36.69 19.79
CA SER A 313 14.85 37.96 20.20
C SER A 313 14.40 38.38 21.60
N SER A 314 15.33 39.02 22.29
CA SER A 314 15.33 39.36 23.70
C SER A 314 14.15 40.21 24.23
N LYS A 315 13.22 40.71 23.41
CA LYS A 315 12.21 41.68 23.86
C LYS A 315 10.77 41.19 24.02
N SER A 316 10.34 40.08 23.42
CA SER A 316 8.89 39.76 23.31
C SER A 316 8.41 38.47 24.01
N GLN A 317 9.29 37.67 24.61
CA GLN A 317 8.94 36.32 25.08
C GLN A 317 9.01 36.07 26.59
N MET A 318 9.16 37.11 27.42
CA MET A 318 9.04 36.97 28.88
C MET A 318 7.60 36.64 29.34
N GLU A 319 6.64 36.50 28.41
CA GLU A 319 5.22 36.29 28.72
C GLU A 319 4.64 34.94 28.21
N TYR A 320 5.33 34.21 27.32
CA TYR A 320 4.81 32.96 26.73
C TYR A 320 5.47 31.72 27.33
N LYS A 321 4.65 30.78 27.82
CA LYS A 321 5.11 29.53 28.44
C LYS A 321 5.85 28.59 27.47
N TYR A 322 5.53 28.67 26.18
CA TYR A 322 6.11 27.83 25.12
C TYR A 322 6.35 28.62 23.83
N ASN A 323 7.39 28.22 23.10
CA ASN A 323 7.70 28.62 21.74
C ASN A 323 7.17 27.57 20.75
N ASN A 324 5.95 27.79 20.25
CA ASN A 324 5.23 26.82 19.41
C ASN A 324 5.70 26.84 17.95
N ASN A 325 5.65 25.69 17.28
CA ASN A 325 5.94 25.58 15.86
C ASN A 325 4.66 25.73 15.01
N SER A 326 4.46 26.92 14.44
CA SER A 326 3.24 27.24 13.66
C SER A 326 3.13 26.47 12.35
N THR A 327 4.23 25.88 11.85
CA THR A 327 4.20 25.08 10.61
C THR A 327 3.32 23.83 10.75
N LEU A 328 3.18 23.29 11.97
CA LEU A 328 2.30 22.15 12.28
C LEU A 328 0.84 22.41 11.91
N ASN A 329 0.38 23.67 11.96
CA ASN A 329 -1.01 24.01 11.66
C ASN A 329 -1.40 23.69 10.21
N SER A 330 -0.43 23.67 9.28
CA SER A 330 -0.63 23.27 7.88
C SER A 330 -0.94 21.77 7.69
N TYR A 331 -0.68 20.95 8.71
CA TYR A 331 -0.88 19.50 8.68
C TYR A 331 -2.16 19.05 9.37
N LYS A 332 -2.96 19.99 9.91
CA LYS A 332 -4.20 19.71 10.65
C LYS A 332 -5.14 18.76 9.89
N ASP A 333 -5.55 19.13 8.68
CA ASP A 333 -6.55 18.37 7.93
C ASP A 333 -6.04 16.99 7.50
N LYS A 334 -4.73 16.88 7.27
CA LYS A 334 -4.08 15.65 6.82
C LYS A 334 -3.93 14.64 7.96
N PHE A 335 -3.53 15.09 9.15
CA PHE A 335 -3.27 14.23 10.30
C PHE A 335 -4.38 14.21 11.34
N GLY A 336 -5.43 15.03 11.18
CA GLY A 336 -6.59 15.07 12.07
C GLY A 336 -6.25 15.57 13.47
N ILE A 337 -5.22 16.43 13.60
CA ILE A 337 -4.76 16.97 14.88
C ILE A 337 -4.89 18.49 14.86
N ASP A 338 -5.60 19.04 15.83
CA ASP A 338 -5.66 20.48 16.09
C ASP A 338 -4.38 20.93 16.80
N PHE A 339 -3.33 21.19 16.01
CA PHE A 339 -2.02 21.60 16.52
C PHE A 339 -2.04 22.98 17.17
N ASN A 340 -1.23 23.14 18.22
CA ASN A 340 -1.02 24.40 18.93
C ASN A 340 -2.32 25.11 19.35
N GLN A 341 -3.36 24.34 19.71
CA GLN A 341 -4.66 24.89 20.05
C GLN A 341 -4.56 25.72 21.33
N GLU A 342 -4.84 27.01 21.22
CA GLU A 342 -4.89 27.94 22.36
C GLU A 342 -6.06 27.60 23.27
N ILE A 343 -5.76 27.31 24.53
CA ILE A 343 -6.72 27.10 25.60
C ILE A 343 -6.46 28.07 26.75
N ARG A 344 -7.48 28.30 27.56
CA ARG A 344 -7.37 29.14 28.75
C ARG A 344 -6.66 28.39 29.87
N THR A 345 -5.69 29.04 30.52
CA THR A 345 -5.00 28.53 31.71
C THR A 345 -5.99 28.19 32.82
N SER A 346 -5.81 27.04 33.48
CA SER A 346 -6.62 26.68 34.64
C SER A 346 -6.27 27.51 35.88
N GLU A 347 -7.25 27.87 36.72
CA GLU A 347 -7.03 28.64 37.96
C GLU A 347 -5.98 28.00 38.90
N LYS A 348 -5.76 26.68 38.79
CA LYS A 348 -4.80 25.90 39.60
C LYS A 348 -3.33 26.07 39.18
N ASN A 349 -3.06 26.51 37.95
CA ASN A 349 -1.70 26.62 37.41
C ASN A 349 -1.13 28.04 37.54
N CYS A 350 -1.82 28.93 38.25
CA CYS A 350 -1.45 30.32 38.40
C CYS A 350 -0.65 30.55 39.69
N ALA A 351 0.46 31.28 39.59
CA ALA A 351 1.25 31.70 40.75
C ALA A 351 0.48 32.65 41.69
N ASN A 352 -0.54 33.35 41.18
CA ASN A 352 -1.46 34.19 41.97
C ASN A 352 -2.92 33.97 41.51
N ILE A 353 -3.71 33.30 42.35
CA ILE A 353 -5.11 32.96 42.07
C ILE A 353 -5.98 34.20 41.83
N ILE A 354 -5.76 35.29 42.58
CA ILE A 354 -6.58 36.50 42.48
C ILE A 354 -6.33 37.19 41.14
N THR A 355 -5.08 37.35 40.73
CA THR A 355 -4.73 37.96 39.44
C THR A 355 -5.23 37.13 38.25
N CYS A 356 -5.15 35.80 38.32
CA CYS A 356 -5.68 34.93 37.28
C CYS A 356 -7.20 35.00 37.16
N ARG A 357 -7.94 35.08 38.28
CA ARG A 357 -9.39 35.17 38.24
C ARG A 357 -9.89 36.45 37.58
N THR A 358 -9.17 37.56 37.80
CA THR A 358 -9.53 38.87 37.25
C THR A 358 -9.07 39.05 35.81
N MET A 359 -7.88 38.57 35.43
CA MET A 359 -7.26 38.85 34.12
C MET A 359 -7.36 37.70 33.12
N CYS A 360 -7.47 36.45 33.57
CA CYS A 360 -7.67 35.27 32.72
C CYS A 360 -9.14 34.83 32.66
N ASN A 361 -10.09 35.77 32.80
CA ASN A 361 -11.51 35.49 32.65
C ASN A 361 -11.90 35.22 31.17
N GLU A 362 -13.14 34.75 30.92
CA GLU A 362 -13.63 34.39 29.58
C GLU A 362 -13.45 35.49 28.52
N THR A 363 -13.51 36.75 28.92
CA THR A 363 -13.47 37.91 28.03
C THR A 363 -12.06 38.46 27.80
N LEU A 364 -11.14 38.20 28.72
CA LEU A 364 -9.81 38.85 28.74
C LEU A 364 -8.64 37.89 28.53
N TRP A 365 -8.82 36.58 28.71
CA TRP A 365 -7.70 35.63 28.71
C TRP A 365 -6.88 35.61 27.40
N GLN A 366 -7.52 35.86 26.25
CA GLN A 366 -6.81 35.91 24.96
C GLN A 366 -5.90 37.13 24.81
N LYS A 367 -6.11 38.18 25.62
CA LYS A 367 -5.34 39.43 25.58
C LYS A 367 -4.02 39.32 26.33
N PHE A 368 -3.85 38.31 27.18
CA PHE A 368 -2.69 38.17 28.05
C PHE A 368 -1.99 36.82 27.81
N ALA A 369 -0.71 36.86 27.43
CA ALA A 369 0.05 35.68 27.06
C ALA A 369 0.20 34.65 28.20
N TYR A 370 0.29 35.09 29.45
CA TYR A 370 0.35 34.21 30.63
C TYR A 370 -0.97 33.48 30.93
N CYS A 371 -2.08 33.91 30.32
CA CYS A 371 -3.37 33.23 30.42
C CYS A 371 -3.56 32.14 29.37
N LYS A 372 -2.65 32.01 28.40
CA LYS A 372 -2.72 31.04 27.31
C LYS A 372 -1.94 29.77 27.66
N GLU A 373 -2.63 28.64 27.60
CA GLU A 373 -2.01 27.32 27.49
C GLU A 373 -2.24 26.77 26.08
N TYR A 374 -1.47 25.75 25.71
CA TYR A 374 -1.52 25.16 24.39
C TYR A 374 -1.72 23.66 24.51
N GLN A 375 -2.72 23.13 23.81
CA GLN A 375 -2.89 21.70 23.58
C GLN A 375 -2.18 21.30 22.28
N ASN A 376 -1.76 20.04 22.18
CA ASN A 376 -1.11 19.48 20.98
C ASN A 376 0.09 20.31 20.50
N ASN A 377 0.83 20.94 21.41
CA ASN A 377 2.01 21.74 21.10
C ASN A 377 3.29 20.89 21.05
N TYR A 378 3.22 19.79 20.30
CA TYR A 378 4.31 18.84 20.13
C TYR A 378 5.56 19.54 19.59
N GLY A 379 6.71 19.20 20.15
CA GLY A 379 7.99 19.80 19.81
C GLY A 379 8.14 21.27 20.19
N ALA A 380 7.20 21.89 20.90
CA ALA A 380 7.34 23.29 21.31
C ALA A 380 8.51 23.49 22.29
N GLY A 381 9.29 24.55 22.09
CA GLY A 381 10.37 24.93 23.01
C GLY A 381 9.82 25.50 24.32
N GLY A 382 10.50 25.25 25.44
CA GLY A 382 10.10 25.77 26.75
C GLY A 382 10.47 27.24 26.92
N GLY A 383 9.61 28.04 27.54
CA GLY A 383 9.89 29.44 27.87
C GLY A 383 11.06 29.61 28.86
N GLY A 384 11.89 30.61 28.62
CA GLY A 384 13.01 30.98 29.50
C GLY A 384 12.58 31.91 30.64
N ARG A 385 13.41 31.99 31.70
CA ARG A 385 13.15 32.82 32.88
C ARG A 385 14.25 33.86 33.11
N GLY A 386 13.86 35.11 33.35
CA GLY A 386 14.74 36.20 33.78
C GLY A 386 13.98 37.29 34.54
N LYS A 387 14.71 38.24 35.14
CA LYS A 387 14.15 39.37 35.91
C LYS A 387 14.29 40.67 35.10
N TYR A 388 13.17 41.37 34.87
CA TYR A 388 13.14 42.70 34.26
C TYR A 388 12.61 43.73 35.25
N GLY A 389 13.47 44.60 35.77
CA GLY A 389 13.08 45.58 36.79
C GLY A 389 12.82 44.96 38.17
N ASN A 390 12.03 45.65 39.01
CA ASN A 390 11.71 45.25 40.39
C ASN A 390 10.55 44.22 40.52
N SER A 391 10.09 43.60 39.43
CA SER A 391 9.00 42.62 39.48
C SER A 391 9.53 41.20 39.77
N ASP A 392 9.17 40.66 40.94
CA ASP A 392 9.53 39.32 41.40
C ASP A 392 8.61 38.23 40.81
N TYR A 393 8.76 37.93 39.51
CA TYR A 393 8.09 36.75 38.94
C TYR A 393 8.95 35.50 39.10
N ARG A 394 8.63 34.68 40.12
CA ARG A 394 9.37 33.46 40.45
C ARG A 394 8.83 32.19 39.77
N SER A 395 8.87 32.10 38.45
CA SER A 395 8.41 30.89 37.71
C SER A 395 9.58 30.06 37.19
N TYR A 396 9.67 28.74 37.41
CA TYR A 396 10.76 27.91 36.87
C TYR A 396 10.82 27.97 35.33
N ALA A 397 12.02 27.83 34.75
CA ALA A 397 12.17 27.70 33.30
C ALA A 397 11.36 26.49 32.82
N ALA A 398 10.57 26.65 31.76
CA ALA A 398 9.69 25.58 31.31
C ALA A 398 10.50 24.53 30.54
N SER A 399 10.15 23.26 30.73
CA SER A 399 10.62 22.19 29.86
C SER A 399 10.00 22.34 28.47
N GLY A 400 10.73 21.92 27.45
CA GLY A 400 10.18 21.74 26.12
C GLY A 400 9.14 20.63 26.09
N LYS A 401 8.35 20.59 25.04
CA LYS A 401 7.34 19.55 24.81
C LYS A 401 7.92 18.38 24.05
N ASN A 402 7.36 17.20 24.32
CA ASN A 402 7.70 15.97 23.62
C ASN A 402 7.41 16.10 22.12
N GLY A 403 8.13 15.30 21.34
CA GLY A 403 7.90 15.16 19.91
C GLY A 403 6.58 14.46 19.59
N LEU A 404 6.39 14.18 18.31
CA LEU A 404 5.24 13.46 17.78
C LEU A 404 5.69 12.57 16.63
N VAL A 405 5.16 11.35 16.57
CA VAL A 405 5.12 10.59 15.32
C VAL A 405 3.65 10.29 15.01
N ALA A 406 3.14 10.90 13.95
CA ALA A 406 1.79 10.64 13.45
C ALA A 406 1.87 9.86 12.14
N ILE A 407 1.04 8.83 12.06
CA ILE A 407 0.89 7.94 10.92
C ILE A 407 -0.53 8.07 10.41
N VAL A 408 -0.66 8.35 9.13
CA VAL A 408 -1.94 8.34 8.44
C VAL A 408 -1.85 7.34 7.33
N TYR A 409 -2.86 6.48 7.20
CA TYR A 409 -2.85 5.50 6.13
C TYR A 409 -4.20 5.26 5.49
N LYS A 410 -4.16 4.91 4.21
CA LYS A 410 -5.33 4.58 3.39
C LYS A 410 -5.21 3.13 2.91
N PRO A 411 -5.93 2.19 3.53
CA PRO A 411 -5.94 0.79 3.13
C PRO A 411 -6.55 0.57 1.75
N VAL A 412 -5.98 -0.37 0.99
CA VAL A 412 -6.43 -0.73 -0.36
C VAL A 412 -6.54 -2.26 -0.49
N TYR A 413 -7.49 -2.70 -1.30
CA TYR A 413 -7.82 -4.11 -1.49
C TYR A 413 -7.99 -4.39 -2.98
N ALA A 414 -7.33 -5.45 -3.45
CA ALA A 414 -7.50 -5.92 -4.82
C ALA A 414 -8.59 -6.99 -4.90
N GLY A 415 -9.41 -6.96 -5.94
CA GLY A 415 -10.50 -7.93 -6.11
C GLY A 415 -9.99 -9.33 -6.42
N LEU A 416 -10.81 -10.34 -6.13
CA LEU A 416 -10.57 -11.74 -6.54
C LEU A 416 -10.99 -11.99 -8.00
N GLY A 417 -10.49 -13.07 -8.58
CA GLY A 417 -10.96 -13.57 -9.86
C GLY A 417 -12.29 -14.33 -9.74
N GLY A 418 -13.09 -14.32 -10.82
CA GLY A 418 -14.31 -15.09 -10.93
C GLY A 418 -14.07 -16.59 -11.16
N GLN A 419 -15.10 -17.41 -10.93
CA GLN A 419 -15.05 -18.85 -11.13
C GLN A 419 -15.29 -19.22 -12.60
N ALA A 420 -14.82 -20.40 -12.99
CA ALA A 420 -15.08 -20.94 -14.33
C ALA A 420 -16.49 -21.54 -14.41
N GLY A 421 -17.12 -21.41 -15.57
CA GLY A 421 -18.31 -22.14 -15.94
C GLY A 421 -18.03 -23.64 -16.05
N LYS A 422 -19.08 -24.44 -15.80
CA LYS A 422 -18.99 -25.90 -15.87
C LYS A 422 -18.89 -26.36 -17.32
N VAL A 423 -18.20 -27.49 -17.51
CA VAL A 423 -18.01 -28.13 -18.80
C VAL A 423 -18.73 -29.47 -18.79
N LEU A 424 -19.48 -29.76 -19.84
CA LEU A 424 -20.09 -31.05 -20.10
C LEU A 424 -19.79 -31.47 -21.53
N GLN A 425 -19.40 -32.73 -21.70
CA GLN A 425 -19.26 -33.35 -23.01
C GLN A 425 -20.25 -34.51 -23.10
N ILE A 426 -21.10 -34.50 -24.12
CA ILE A 426 -22.14 -35.50 -24.33
C ILE A 426 -22.15 -35.94 -25.79
N ALA A 427 -22.30 -37.24 -26.01
CA ALA A 427 -22.40 -37.83 -27.34
C ALA A 427 -23.87 -37.99 -27.75
N TYR A 428 -24.16 -37.75 -29.03
CA TYR A 428 -25.45 -37.99 -29.65
C TYR A 428 -25.25 -38.90 -30.86
N SER A 429 -26.02 -39.98 -30.95
CA SER A 429 -26.01 -40.85 -32.13
C SER A 429 -26.48 -40.08 -33.38
N GLU A 430 -27.53 -39.29 -33.21
CA GLU A 430 -28.12 -38.40 -34.22
C GLU A 430 -28.60 -37.11 -33.53
N MET A 431 -28.56 -35.99 -34.24
CA MET A 431 -29.09 -34.71 -33.78
C MET A 431 -30.28 -34.27 -34.65
N PRO A 432 -31.35 -33.70 -34.08
CA PRO A 432 -32.46 -33.16 -34.85
C PRO A 432 -32.04 -32.03 -35.80
N GLN A 433 -32.76 -31.91 -36.93
CA GLN A 433 -32.69 -30.70 -37.75
C GLN A 433 -33.15 -29.49 -36.92
N ARG A 434 -32.53 -28.33 -37.17
CA ARG A 434 -32.86 -27.07 -36.50
C ARG A 434 -32.68 -27.13 -34.97
N THR A 435 -31.59 -27.75 -34.51
CA THR A 435 -31.22 -27.78 -33.09
C THR A 435 -30.80 -26.38 -32.64
N LEU A 436 -31.37 -25.88 -31.53
CA LEU A 436 -31.06 -24.55 -31.00
C LEU A 436 -30.04 -24.63 -29.87
N LEU A 437 -29.01 -23.78 -29.97
CA LEU A 437 -27.88 -23.73 -29.05
C LEU A 437 -27.81 -22.35 -28.38
N PHE A 438 -27.70 -22.35 -27.06
CA PHE A 438 -27.70 -21.13 -26.25
C PHE A 438 -26.44 -21.08 -25.38
N PRO A 439 -25.36 -20.42 -25.83
CA PRO A 439 -24.18 -20.20 -25.00
C PRO A 439 -24.48 -19.13 -23.96
N GLY A 440 -24.02 -19.32 -22.73
CA GLY A 440 -24.10 -18.33 -21.67
C GLY A 440 -23.15 -17.16 -21.90
N LYS A 441 -23.58 -15.94 -21.57
CA LYS A 441 -22.67 -14.79 -21.47
C LYS A 441 -21.81 -14.93 -20.22
N GLY A 442 -20.59 -14.42 -20.27
CA GLY A 442 -19.76 -14.26 -19.09
C GLY A 442 -20.35 -13.19 -18.16
N GLY A 443 -20.16 -13.37 -16.86
CA GLY A 443 -20.60 -12.44 -15.84
C GLY A 443 -19.83 -11.12 -15.90
N GLN A 444 -20.51 -10.01 -15.63
CA GLN A 444 -19.87 -8.69 -15.60
C GLN A 444 -18.88 -8.59 -14.42
N GLY A 445 -17.71 -7.99 -14.64
CA GLY A 445 -16.78 -7.69 -13.58
C GLY A 445 -17.28 -6.58 -12.65
N GLY A 446 -16.86 -6.61 -11.39
CA GLY A 446 -17.24 -5.61 -10.40
C GLY A 446 -16.62 -4.24 -10.64
N ASP A 447 -17.30 -3.19 -10.19
CA ASP A 447 -16.81 -1.81 -10.22
C ASP A 447 -15.98 -1.47 -8.97
N VAL A 448 -15.32 -0.32 -8.98
CA VAL A 448 -14.41 0.13 -7.92
C VAL A 448 -15.15 0.71 -6.71
N ALA A 449 -14.61 0.50 -5.51
CA ALA A 449 -15.12 1.11 -4.28
C ALA A 449 -14.11 2.05 -3.61
N PRO A 450 -14.13 3.37 -3.91
CA PRO A 450 -13.10 4.31 -3.45
C PRO A 450 -13.18 4.68 -1.96
N SER A 451 -14.27 4.30 -1.27
CA SER A 451 -14.54 4.66 0.12
C SER A 451 -15.43 3.65 0.82
N ILE A 452 -14.85 2.48 1.10
CA ILE A 452 -15.44 1.46 1.96
C ILE A 452 -15.42 1.99 3.40
N ARG A 453 -16.62 2.10 3.99
CA ARG A 453 -16.81 2.63 5.34
C ARG A 453 -17.36 1.55 6.25
N LYS A 454 -16.85 1.49 7.49
CA LYS A 454 -17.40 0.67 8.56
C LYS A 454 -18.53 1.46 9.22
N ILE A 455 -19.74 0.91 9.22
CA ILE A 455 -20.89 1.45 9.94
C ILE A 455 -21.38 0.34 10.87
N LEU A 456 -21.31 0.58 12.18
CA LEU A 456 -21.51 -0.46 13.19
C LEU A 456 -20.56 -1.64 12.92
N SER A 457 -21.09 -2.84 12.76
CA SER A 457 -20.34 -4.08 12.49
C SER A 457 -20.24 -4.44 11.00
N HIS A 458 -20.71 -3.59 10.08
CA HIS A 458 -20.76 -3.91 8.64
C HIS A 458 -20.03 -2.89 7.76
N TYR A 459 -19.45 -3.38 6.68
CA TYR A 459 -18.87 -2.54 5.63
C TYR A 459 -19.89 -2.26 4.52
N LYS A 460 -19.97 -1.00 4.07
CA LYS A 460 -20.87 -0.53 2.99
C LYS A 460 -20.11 -0.03 1.77
N ASN A 461 -20.84 0.19 0.66
CA ASN A 461 -20.36 0.65 -0.65
C ASN A 461 -19.36 -0.29 -1.34
N ASN A 462 -19.25 -1.51 -0.83
CA ASN A 462 -18.42 -2.58 -1.38
C ASN A 462 -19.22 -3.55 -2.26
N THR A 463 -20.56 -3.52 -2.26
CA THR A 463 -21.38 -4.41 -3.11
C THR A 463 -21.07 -4.26 -4.59
N GLN A 464 -20.76 -3.03 -5.04
CA GLN A 464 -20.34 -2.75 -6.41
C GLN A 464 -19.06 -3.50 -6.82
N THR A 465 -18.23 -3.92 -5.86
CA THR A 465 -17.01 -4.67 -6.15
C THR A 465 -17.26 -6.12 -6.50
N ALA A 466 -18.42 -6.70 -6.21
CA ALA A 466 -18.71 -8.09 -6.58
C ALA A 466 -18.73 -8.26 -8.11
N GLY A 467 -18.20 -9.38 -8.59
CA GLY A 467 -18.46 -9.84 -9.95
C GLY A 467 -19.84 -10.49 -10.03
N LEU A 468 -20.47 -10.42 -11.20
CA LEU A 468 -21.72 -11.14 -11.48
C LEU A 468 -21.45 -12.57 -11.93
N ASP A 469 -22.43 -13.44 -11.73
CA ASP A 469 -22.39 -14.83 -12.21
C ASP A 469 -22.43 -14.89 -13.74
N GLY A 470 -21.74 -15.89 -14.29
CA GLY A 470 -21.89 -16.27 -15.69
C GLY A 470 -23.23 -16.95 -15.93
N GLN A 471 -23.76 -16.80 -17.14
CA GLN A 471 -25.02 -17.44 -17.52
C GLN A 471 -24.81 -18.91 -17.87
N SER A 472 -25.86 -19.72 -17.71
CA SER A 472 -25.90 -21.10 -18.19
C SER A 472 -25.76 -21.19 -19.70
N SER A 473 -25.18 -22.30 -20.16
CA SER A 473 -25.15 -22.73 -21.56
C SER A 473 -25.94 -24.01 -21.74
N TYR A 474 -26.69 -24.12 -22.83
CA TYR A 474 -27.52 -25.32 -23.07
C TYR A 474 -27.87 -25.53 -24.54
N ILE A 475 -28.31 -26.76 -24.83
CA ILE A 475 -29.01 -27.15 -26.05
C ILE A 475 -30.50 -27.21 -25.72
N LYS A 476 -31.36 -26.57 -26.51
CA LYS A 476 -32.82 -26.57 -26.24
C LYS A 476 -33.35 -27.99 -26.15
N ASN A 477 -34.13 -28.28 -25.10
CA ASN A 477 -34.64 -29.63 -24.80
C ASN A 477 -33.54 -30.71 -24.63
N GLY A 478 -32.32 -30.29 -24.33
CA GLY A 478 -31.14 -31.16 -24.22
C GLY A 478 -30.39 -30.92 -22.91
N ALA A 479 -29.06 -30.93 -23.01
CA ALA A 479 -28.20 -30.76 -21.86
C ALA A 479 -27.98 -29.27 -21.53
N GLU A 480 -27.92 -28.96 -20.23
CA GLU A 480 -27.61 -27.64 -19.67
C GLU A 480 -26.42 -27.73 -18.71
N VAL A 481 -25.59 -26.68 -18.70
CA VAL A 481 -24.53 -26.47 -17.73
C VAL A 481 -24.59 -25.07 -17.14
N VAL A 482 -24.39 -25.00 -15.83
CA VAL A 482 -24.41 -23.75 -15.07
C VAL A 482 -23.14 -22.92 -15.33
N GLY A 483 -23.29 -21.60 -15.36
CA GLY A 483 -22.17 -20.66 -15.41
C GLY A 483 -21.33 -20.65 -14.13
N GLY A 484 -20.20 -19.95 -14.19
CA GLY A 484 -19.29 -19.77 -13.07
C GLY A 484 -19.80 -18.68 -12.14
N ALA A 485 -19.64 -18.87 -10.83
CA ALA A 485 -19.95 -17.85 -9.85
C ALA A 485 -19.03 -16.63 -10.00
N GLY A 486 -19.60 -15.43 -9.85
CA GLY A 486 -18.87 -14.18 -9.76
C GLY A 486 -18.02 -14.12 -8.49
N ALA A 487 -16.97 -13.30 -8.53
CA ALA A 487 -16.15 -13.07 -7.35
C ALA A 487 -16.95 -12.32 -6.27
N LEU A 488 -16.70 -12.68 -5.01
CA LEU A 488 -17.34 -12.04 -3.86
C LEU A 488 -17.02 -10.54 -3.79
N LYS A 489 -17.93 -9.75 -3.21
CA LYS A 489 -17.63 -8.37 -2.82
C LYS A 489 -16.49 -8.34 -1.81
N ILE A 490 -15.67 -7.30 -1.86
CA ILE A 490 -14.60 -7.06 -0.88
C ILE A 490 -15.21 -6.77 0.49
N ASP A 491 -14.93 -7.61 1.47
CA ASP A 491 -15.19 -7.37 2.89
C ASP A 491 -13.86 -7.25 3.64
N PRO A 492 -13.47 -6.05 4.09
CA PRO A 492 -12.24 -5.84 4.85
C PRO A 492 -12.07 -6.71 6.11
N ALA A 493 -13.17 -7.21 6.70
CA ALA A 493 -13.09 -8.13 7.85
C ALA A 493 -12.87 -9.60 7.44
N ASN A 494 -13.01 -9.94 6.16
CA ASN A 494 -12.84 -11.29 5.65
C ASN A 494 -11.73 -11.32 4.59
N GLU A 495 -10.56 -11.84 4.99
CA GLU A 495 -9.38 -11.94 4.12
C GLU A 495 -9.59 -12.83 2.88
N GLU A 496 -10.59 -13.72 2.90
CA GLU A 496 -10.96 -14.58 1.76
C GLU A 496 -11.78 -13.84 0.69
N SER A 497 -12.15 -12.57 0.92
CA SER A 497 -12.97 -11.80 -0.01
C SER A 497 -12.16 -10.92 -0.97
N TYR A 498 -10.84 -10.86 -0.81
CA TYR A 498 -9.95 -10.05 -1.62
C TYR A 498 -8.60 -10.75 -1.83
N SER A 499 -7.83 -10.29 -2.82
CA SER A 499 -6.53 -10.87 -3.16
C SER A 499 -5.46 -10.43 -2.16
N GLN A 500 -4.70 -11.41 -1.65
CA GLN A 500 -3.55 -11.20 -0.75
C GLN A 500 -2.22 -11.09 -1.52
N THR A 501 -2.24 -11.29 -2.82
CA THR A 501 -1.03 -11.22 -3.65
C THR A 501 -0.57 -9.78 -3.78
N ILE A 502 0.73 -9.55 -3.64
CA ILE A 502 1.36 -8.23 -3.81
C ILE A 502 2.42 -8.24 -4.91
N ASN A 503 2.67 -7.10 -5.54
CA ASN A 503 3.76 -6.94 -6.50
C ASN A 503 5.07 -6.48 -5.83
N SER A 504 6.12 -6.30 -6.63
CA SER A 504 7.45 -5.84 -6.17
C SER A 504 7.45 -4.44 -5.52
N ASN A 505 6.40 -3.65 -5.74
CA ASN A 505 6.19 -2.35 -5.10
C ASN A 505 5.32 -2.44 -3.83
N SER A 506 5.05 -3.65 -3.32
CA SER A 506 4.18 -3.91 -2.17
C SER A 506 2.71 -3.48 -2.36
N MET A 507 2.25 -3.37 -3.61
CA MET A 507 0.84 -3.08 -3.93
C MET A 507 0.03 -4.36 -4.11
N PRO A 508 -1.21 -4.44 -3.59
CA PRO A 508 -2.12 -5.54 -3.87
C PRO A 508 -2.45 -5.68 -5.36
N VAL A 509 -2.32 -6.90 -5.88
CA VAL A 509 -2.66 -7.25 -7.26
C VAL A 509 -3.94 -8.07 -7.32
N GLY A 510 -4.71 -7.90 -8.39
CA GLY A 510 -5.96 -8.62 -8.61
C GLY A 510 -5.75 -10.13 -8.65
N GLY A 511 -6.70 -10.89 -8.11
CA GLY A 511 -6.70 -12.34 -8.20
C GLY A 511 -6.95 -12.82 -9.63
N ASN A 512 -6.30 -13.89 -10.05
CA ASN A 512 -6.56 -14.47 -11.37
C ASN A 512 -7.91 -15.20 -11.39
N GLY A 513 -8.62 -15.11 -12.51
CA GLY A 513 -9.85 -15.87 -12.73
C GLY A 513 -9.56 -17.36 -12.94
N ALA A 514 -10.52 -18.23 -12.64
CA ALA A 514 -10.38 -19.66 -12.83
C ALA A 514 -10.52 -20.04 -14.31
N LEU A 515 -9.66 -20.94 -14.79
CA LEU A 515 -9.71 -21.47 -16.16
C LEU A 515 -10.75 -22.60 -16.21
N SER A 516 -11.58 -22.61 -17.26
CA SER A 516 -12.53 -23.72 -17.48
C SER A 516 -11.80 -25.00 -17.90
N ASP A 517 -12.32 -26.16 -17.51
CA ASP A 517 -11.72 -27.47 -17.78
C ASP A 517 -12.05 -27.97 -19.19
N VAL A 518 -11.64 -27.20 -20.20
CA VAL A 518 -11.75 -27.62 -21.60
C VAL A 518 -10.59 -28.57 -21.87
N LEU A 519 -10.90 -29.84 -22.20
CA LEU A 519 -9.98 -30.97 -22.45
C LEU A 519 -8.93 -30.70 -23.55
N THR A 520 -8.05 -29.73 -23.35
CA THR A 520 -6.86 -29.50 -24.16
C THR A 520 -5.67 -29.99 -23.34
N ALA A 521 -4.77 -30.75 -23.96
CA ALA A 521 -3.65 -31.42 -23.29
C ALA A 521 -2.60 -30.48 -22.63
N LYS A 522 -2.91 -29.20 -22.44
CA LYS A 522 -2.12 -28.22 -21.69
C LYS A 522 -3.03 -27.27 -20.89
N LYS A 523 -3.24 -27.57 -19.61
CA LYS A 523 -3.69 -26.59 -18.61
C LYS A 523 -2.50 -25.68 -18.25
N THR A 524 -2.10 -24.79 -19.14
CA THR A 524 -1.07 -23.78 -18.84
C THR A 524 -1.70 -22.40 -18.90
N GLY A 525 -1.89 -21.76 -17.74
CA GLY A 525 -2.45 -20.41 -17.63
C GLY A 525 -3.51 -20.26 -16.54
N THR A 526 -4.15 -19.09 -16.52
CA THR A 526 -5.31 -18.76 -15.66
C THR A 526 -6.52 -18.44 -16.53
N GLY A 527 -7.72 -18.29 -15.98
CA GLY A 527 -8.92 -17.96 -16.77
C GLY A 527 -9.05 -16.50 -17.18
N GLY A 528 -8.61 -15.61 -16.30
CA GLY A 528 -8.50 -14.17 -16.53
C GLY A 528 -7.31 -13.64 -15.74
N LEU A 529 -6.61 -12.65 -16.29
CA LEU A 529 -5.48 -12.03 -15.61
C LEU A 529 -5.99 -10.98 -14.64
N GLY A 530 -5.71 -11.13 -13.35
CA GLY A 530 -6.08 -10.14 -12.34
C GLY A 530 -5.17 -8.93 -12.44
N GLY A 531 -5.68 -7.78 -12.91
CA GLY A 531 -5.03 -6.45 -12.90
C GLY A 531 -3.54 -6.34 -13.29
N LEU A 532 -2.98 -7.40 -13.91
CA LEU A 532 -1.60 -7.71 -14.32
C LEU A 532 -0.49 -7.87 -13.24
N GLN A 533 0.27 -8.97 -13.36
CA GLN A 533 1.62 -9.16 -12.80
C GLN A 533 2.66 -9.25 -13.95
N ASP A 534 3.92 -8.93 -13.64
CA ASP A 534 5.12 -9.00 -14.52
C ASP A 534 5.14 -8.11 -15.78
N GLY A 535 4.77 -6.82 -15.64
CA GLY A 535 5.21 -5.78 -16.58
C GLY A 535 4.17 -5.18 -17.54
N ASN A 536 2.91 -4.98 -17.12
CA ASN A 536 1.92 -4.24 -17.92
C ASN A 536 1.03 -3.33 -17.06
N ASN A 537 0.53 -2.25 -17.67
CA ASN A 537 0.13 -0.98 -17.05
C ASN A 537 -1.38 -0.81 -16.83
N SER A 538 -2.17 -1.91 -16.82
CA SER A 538 -3.65 -1.83 -16.71
C SER A 538 -4.13 -2.33 -15.35
N LEU A 539 -4.83 -1.45 -14.62
CA LEU A 539 -5.38 -1.75 -13.29
C LEU A 539 -6.59 -2.69 -13.33
N ASN A 540 -7.24 -2.81 -14.48
CA ASN A 540 -8.45 -3.61 -14.62
C ASN A 540 -8.10 -5.09 -14.84
N GLY A 541 -8.89 -5.98 -14.26
CA GLY A 541 -8.86 -7.40 -14.57
C GLY A 541 -9.17 -7.64 -16.05
N LEU A 542 -8.40 -8.52 -16.69
CA LEU A 542 -8.56 -8.84 -18.10
C LEU A 542 -9.14 -10.25 -18.25
N THR A 543 -10.14 -10.36 -19.10
CA THR A 543 -10.73 -11.63 -19.54
C THR A 543 -9.86 -12.26 -20.63
N GLN A 544 -9.73 -13.59 -20.66
CA GLN A 544 -9.13 -14.26 -21.82
C GLN A 544 -10.12 -14.41 -22.98
N SER A 545 -9.61 -14.32 -24.20
CA SER A 545 -10.35 -14.64 -25.42
C SER A 545 -10.74 -16.10 -25.46
N VAL A 546 -11.94 -16.42 -25.98
CA VAL A 546 -12.52 -17.78 -26.15
C VAL A 546 -11.71 -18.68 -27.11
N PHE A 547 -10.98 -18.06 -28.05
CA PHE A 547 -10.10 -18.76 -28.97
C PHE A 547 -8.71 -18.14 -28.90
N LYS A 548 -7.68 -19.00 -28.99
CA LYS A 548 -6.29 -18.56 -29.04
C LYS A 548 -6.05 -17.63 -30.24
N ASP A 549 -5.23 -16.60 -30.04
CA ASP A 549 -4.82 -15.61 -31.05
C ASP A 549 -5.99 -14.89 -31.74
N ASN A 550 -7.16 -14.80 -31.09
CA ASN A 550 -8.41 -14.26 -31.65
C ASN A 550 -8.83 -14.93 -32.98
N SER A 551 -8.45 -16.19 -33.19
CA SER A 551 -8.81 -16.94 -34.40
C SER A 551 -10.33 -17.19 -34.50
N GLN A 552 -10.88 -17.16 -35.73
CA GLN A 552 -12.33 -17.20 -35.96
C GLN A 552 -12.96 -18.60 -35.89
N LEU A 553 -12.18 -19.68 -36.02
CA LEU A 553 -12.42 -21.10 -35.67
C LEU A 553 -11.26 -21.91 -36.27
N GLY A 554 -10.83 -23.02 -35.66
CA GLY A 554 -9.66 -23.74 -36.21
C GLY A 554 -9.43 -25.17 -35.74
N SER A 555 -9.82 -25.53 -34.53
CA SER A 555 -9.98 -26.90 -33.99
C SER A 555 -10.34 -26.83 -32.50
N PHE A 556 -10.80 -27.93 -31.90
CA PHE A 556 -11.04 -28.04 -30.45
C PHE A 556 -9.79 -27.65 -29.62
N ASN A 557 -8.59 -27.94 -30.14
CA ASN A 557 -7.31 -27.60 -29.51
C ASN A 557 -6.98 -26.09 -29.50
N ARG A 558 -7.82 -25.26 -30.14
CA ARG A 558 -7.68 -23.79 -30.17
C ARG A 558 -8.72 -23.07 -29.29
N ILE A 559 -9.64 -23.79 -28.65
CA ILE A 559 -10.53 -23.23 -27.63
C ILE A 559 -9.66 -22.98 -26.40
N TYR A 560 -9.51 -21.71 -26.05
CA TYR A 560 -8.71 -21.26 -24.92
C TYR A 560 -9.58 -20.29 -24.14
N GLY A 561 -9.66 -20.38 -22.82
CA GLY A 561 -10.39 -19.38 -22.06
C GLY A 561 -11.94 -19.43 -22.15
N ALA A 562 -12.59 -20.21 -23.00
CA ALA A 562 -14.06 -20.32 -23.02
C ALA A 562 -14.63 -20.66 -21.62
N GLY A 563 -15.65 -19.94 -21.17
CA GLY A 563 -16.24 -20.11 -19.83
C GLY A 563 -15.30 -19.83 -18.65
N SER A 564 -14.12 -19.28 -18.89
CA SER A 564 -13.19 -18.89 -17.83
C SER A 564 -13.62 -17.64 -17.11
N GLY A 565 -13.35 -17.59 -15.81
CA GLY A 565 -13.68 -16.45 -14.96
C GLY A 565 -12.80 -15.23 -15.25
N GLY A 566 -13.34 -14.04 -14.99
CA GLY A 566 -12.62 -12.78 -15.14
C GLY A 566 -11.57 -12.57 -14.05
N GLY A 567 -10.49 -11.87 -14.35
CA GLY A 567 -9.51 -11.47 -13.32
C GLY A 567 -10.05 -10.38 -12.40
N GLY A 568 -9.54 -10.29 -11.17
CA GLY A 568 -9.85 -9.21 -10.24
C GLY A 568 -9.14 -7.90 -10.60
N GLY A 569 -9.70 -6.78 -10.17
CA GLY A 569 -9.09 -5.45 -10.31
C GLY A 569 -7.97 -5.22 -9.29
N ALA A 570 -6.88 -4.58 -9.73
CA ALA A 570 -5.78 -4.19 -8.86
C ALA A 570 -5.98 -2.78 -8.29
N ALA A 571 -5.21 -2.46 -7.24
CA ALA A 571 -5.08 -1.10 -6.73
C ALA A 571 -3.66 -0.61 -7.03
N ASN A 572 -3.53 0.60 -7.56
CA ASN A 572 -2.25 1.27 -7.72
C ASN A 572 -2.27 2.67 -7.10
N VAL A 573 -1.11 3.12 -6.68
CA VAL A 573 -0.91 4.45 -6.15
C VAL A 573 0.23 5.07 -6.94
N SER A 574 -0.09 6.09 -7.71
CA SER A 574 0.90 6.94 -8.36
C SER A 574 1.31 8.09 -7.42
N GLY A 575 2.56 8.53 -7.53
CA GLY A 575 3.19 9.50 -6.63
C GLY A 575 2.35 10.76 -6.44
N GLY A 576 2.06 11.09 -5.17
CA GLY A 576 1.25 12.26 -4.79
C GLY A 576 -0.17 11.93 -4.35
N SER A 577 -0.35 10.95 -3.45
CA SER A 577 -1.61 10.57 -2.79
C SER A 577 -2.79 10.17 -3.70
N SER A 578 -2.63 10.14 -5.02
CA SER A 578 -3.65 9.69 -5.97
C SER A 578 -3.76 8.16 -5.98
N LEU A 579 -4.88 7.69 -5.46
CA LEU A 579 -5.29 6.29 -5.51
C LEU A 579 -5.99 5.99 -6.85
N SER A 580 -5.51 4.99 -7.56
CA SER A 580 -6.15 4.45 -8.76
C SER A 580 -6.65 3.03 -8.47
N LEU A 581 -7.95 2.81 -8.66
CA LEU A 581 -8.59 1.51 -8.45
C LEU A 581 -9.00 0.94 -9.82
N GLY A 582 -8.80 -0.36 -9.99
CA GLY A 582 -9.20 -1.08 -11.19
C GLY A 582 -10.50 -1.85 -11.02
N ARG A 583 -11.27 -1.95 -12.11
CA ARG A 583 -12.45 -2.80 -12.22
C ARG A 583 -12.07 -4.26 -12.35
N GLY A 584 -12.98 -5.14 -11.95
CA GLY A 584 -12.90 -6.56 -12.27
C GLY A 584 -13.06 -6.78 -13.77
N GLY A 585 -12.39 -7.82 -14.28
CA GLY A 585 -12.58 -8.31 -15.63
C GLY A 585 -13.89 -9.05 -15.76
N ASN A 586 -14.52 -8.97 -16.92
CA ASN A 586 -15.69 -9.79 -17.21
C ASN A 586 -15.30 -11.28 -17.25
N GLY A 587 -16.22 -12.17 -16.96
CA GLY A 587 -16.08 -13.56 -17.35
C GLY A 587 -16.08 -13.68 -18.88
N SER A 588 -15.42 -14.70 -19.39
CA SER A 588 -15.52 -15.05 -20.81
C SER A 588 -16.88 -15.70 -21.10
N SER A 589 -17.32 -15.60 -22.34
CA SER A 589 -18.53 -16.28 -22.77
C SER A 589 -18.36 -17.79 -22.74
N GLY A 590 -19.48 -18.47 -22.47
CA GLY A 590 -19.61 -19.89 -22.68
C GLY A 590 -19.59 -20.24 -24.17
N LEU A 591 -19.53 -21.53 -24.45
CA LEU A 591 -19.42 -22.08 -25.79
C LEU A 591 -20.28 -23.33 -25.89
N VAL A 592 -21.05 -23.44 -26.97
CA VAL A 592 -21.62 -24.72 -27.40
C VAL A 592 -20.90 -25.12 -28.67
N PHE A 593 -20.17 -26.23 -28.60
CA PHE A 593 -19.31 -26.72 -29.66
C PHE A 593 -19.72 -28.14 -30.06
N ILE A 594 -19.97 -28.39 -31.34
CA ILE A 594 -20.41 -29.69 -31.84
C ILE A 594 -19.39 -30.18 -32.87
N GLN A 595 -19.02 -31.45 -32.76
CA GLN A 595 -18.13 -32.15 -33.70
C GLN A 595 -18.85 -33.40 -34.22
N TRP A 596 -18.61 -33.77 -35.47
CA TRP A 596 -19.09 -35.02 -36.06
C TRP A 596 -18.09 -35.61 -37.05
#